data_AF-A0A2D9SMB2-F1
#
_entry.id   AF-A0A2D9SMB2-F1
#
_cell.length_a   1.000
_cell.length_b   1.000
_cell.length_c   1.000
_cell.angle_alpha   90.00
_cell.angle_beta   90.00
_cell.angle_gamma   90.00
#
_symmetry.space_group_name_H-M   'P 1'
#
loop_
_entity.id
_entity.type
_entity.pdbx_description
1 polymer ?
#
loop_
_entity_poly.entity_id
_entity_poly.type
_entity_poly.pdbx_seq_one_letter_code
_entity_poly.pdbx_strand_id
1 'polypeptide(L)'
;MTYGTVIQTPERPIGEQWAWLTDVGTSFNGNEDRIPLLRYPRRTFTGNFRFDDVLDLRRHIAMMTKRFRTEFQFPLWQYQAKLKMKLTAGDTVAYINPARGDFRVGGAAIVVEGVKFEQVEIAEVNADNVVFVDPLANAYTSRGLVVPITTVFTNTNASITRQNPDHSATSSFTFVERMLPTLPFLPPSNDIALTMFDGLPVLPYVPIGTGFDGNVATGLQAIDYVGLMDFISPWTVEQWAHNLTFKASHLGTSQDFAWWQKFADTIQGSANPFLFPTNRSDLGIVTPANGGGGVVTVSGDEYTQHYWNHGAFSRIFIDSDAGRHYAKITAVASVAGDDRLTFAPALPAGAAWSSNQKIGFLLKLRNDNDKISCNHYGLWTEVSMAVRTVV
;
A
#
# COMPACT_ATOMS: atom_id res chain seq x y z
N MET A 1 -36.85 10.10 -1.87
CA MET A 1 -35.74 9.15 -2.14
C MET A 1 -34.61 9.90 -2.83
N THR A 2 -33.45 9.97 -2.19
CA THR A 2 -32.25 10.62 -2.71
C THR A 2 -31.50 9.64 -3.62
N TYR A 3 -31.55 9.87 -4.94
CA TYR A 3 -30.75 9.14 -5.95
C TYR A 3 -29.29 9.64 -5.98
N GLY A 4 -28.70 9.80 -4.80
CA GLY A 4 -27.36 10.38 -4.62
C GLY A 4 -26.32 9.37 -4.18
N THR A 5 -26.73 8.21 -3.65
CA THR A 5 -25.84 7.29 -2.93
C THR A 5 -26.01 5.86 -3.45
N VAL A 6 -24.88 5.20 -3.74
CA VAL A 6 -24.87 3.78 -4.11
C VAL A 6 -25.03 2.95 -2.84
N ILE A 7 -26.14 2.24 -2.69
CA ILE A 7 -26.39 1.40 -1.51
C ILE A 7 -26.01 -0.07 -1.69
N GLN A 8 -25.74 -0.49 -2.93
CA GLN A 8 -25.42 -1.88 -3.23
C GLN A 8 -24.02 -2.22 -2.73
N THR A 9 -23.90 -3.33 -2.00
CA THR A 9 -22.59 -3.86 -1.61
C THR A 9 -21.90 -4.47 -2.84
N PRO A 10 -20.66 -4.09 -3.16
CA PRO A 10 -19.92 -4.63 -4.28
C PRO A 10 -19.53 -6.09 -4.03
N GLU A 11 -19.42 -6.83 -5.12
CA GLU A 11 -18.76 -8.13 -5.14
C GLU A 11 -17.27 -7.96 -4.81
N ARG A 12 -16.68 -8.99 -4.20
CA ARG A 12 -15.26 -9.01 -3.88
C ARG A 12 -14.46 -9.63 -5.03
N PRO A 13 -13.21 -9.19 -5.28
CA PRO A 13 -12.52 -8.10 -4.59
C PRO A 13 -12.97 -6.70 -5.05
N ILE A 14 -12.83 -5.71 -4.17
CA ILE A 14 -12.94 -4.29 -4.53
C ILE A 14 -11.53 -3.80 -4.84
N GLY A 15 -11.32 -3.21 -6.02
CA GLY A 15 -10.05 -2.58 -6.35
C GLY A 15 -10.00 -1.15 -5.82
N GLU A 16 -8.87 -0.78 -5.25
CA GLU A 16 -8.53 0.59 -4.87
C GLU A 16 -7.13 0.89 -5.42
N GLN A 17 -6.95 2.03 -6.06
CA GLN A 17 -5.67 2.44 -6.60
C GLN A 17 -5.30 3.81 -6.06
N TRP A 18 -4.08 3.92 -5.55
CA TRP A 18 -3.48 5.15 -5.05
C TRP A 18 -2.51 5.68 -6.09
N ALA A 19 -2.79 6.85 -6.64
CA ALA A 19 -1.98 7.48 -7.68
C ALA A 19 -1.45 8.82 -7.22
N TRP A 20 -0.13 8.93 -7.09
CA TRP A 20 0.57 10.20 -6.97
C TRP A 20 0.86 10.78 -8.35
N LEU A 21 1.50 11.93 -8.36
CA LEU A 21 2.05 12.53 -9.57
C LEU A 21 3.42 13.09 -9.23
N THR A 22 4.44 12.51 -9.83
CA THR A 22 5.83 12.92 -9.66
C THR A 22 6.37 13.38 -11.01
N ASP A 23 6.95 14.57 -11.04
CA ASP A 23 7.72 15.03 -12.19
C ASP A 23 9.15 14.48 -12.09
N VAL A 24 9.67 13.92 -13.18
CA VAL A 24 10.98 13.23 -13.21
C VAL A 24 11.82 13.86 -14.32
N GLY A 25 12.77 14.70 -13.92
CA GLY A 25 13.78 15.25 -14.81
C GLY A 25 15.02 14.36 -14.82
N THR A 26 15.42 13.86 -15.98
CA THR A 26 16.65 13.06 -16.12
C THR A 26 17.75 13.88 -16.78
N SER A 27 18.91 13.95 -16.14
CA SER A 27 20.11 14.55 -16.71
C SER A 27 20.79 13.59 -17.70
N PHE A 28 21.66 14.12 -18.55
CA PHE A 28 22.42 13.33 -19.53
C PHE A 28 23.30 12.24 -18.89
N ASN A 29 23.70 12.43 -17.63
CA ASN A 29 24.48 11.46 -16.85
C ASN A 29 23.60 10.43 -16.10
N GLY A 30 22.30 10.38 -16.37
CA GLY A 30 21.37 9.46 -15.71
C GLY A 30 20.90 9.87 -14.32
N ASN A 31 21.40 10.98 -13.77
CA ASN A 31 20.89 11.50 -12.49
C ASN A 31 19.45 11.99 -12.67
N GLU A 32 18.57 11.56 -11.76
CA GLU A 32 17.16 11.95 -11.76
C GLU A 32 16.89 12.98 -10.66
N ASP A 33 16.26 14.09 -11.03
CA ASP A 33 15.59 14.99 -10.09
C ASP A 33 14.09 14.68 -10.09
N ARG A 34 13.47 14.69 -8.92
CA ARG A 34 12.09 14.22 -8.73
C ARG A 34 11.31 15.15 -7.81
N ILE A 35 10.20 15.67 -8.32
CA ILE A 35 9.36 16.62 -7.59
C ILE A 35 7.94 16.04 -7.44
N PRO A 36 7.48 15.75 -6.20
CA PRO A 36 6.10 15.33 -5.98
C PRO A 36 5.15 16.51 -6.17
N LEU A 37 4.24 16.41 -7.14
CA LEU A 37 3.25 17.43 -7.46
C LEU A 37 1.96 17.28 -6.64
N LEU A 38 1.68 16.06 -6.17
CA LEU A 38 0.54 15.75 -5.31
C LEU A 38 1.00 15.36 -3.91
N ARG A 39 0.53 16.12 -2.91
CA ARG A 39 0.80 15.80 -1.50
C ARG A 39 0.15 14.48 -1.06
N TYR A 40 -1.07 14.22 -1.54
CA TYR A 40 -1.84 13.01 -1.21
C TYR A 40 -2.30 12.31 -2.50
N PRO A 41 -2.44 10.98 -2.49
CA PRO A 41 -2.78 10.22 -3.69
C PRO A 41 -4.20 10.49 -4.14
N ARG A 42 -4.43 10.50 -5.44
CA ARG A 42 -5.77 10.32 -5.99
C ARG A 42 -6.18 8.87 -5.82
N ARG A 43 -7.38 8.65 -5.27
CA ARG A 43 -7.95 7.31 -5.11
C ARG A 43 -8.91 6.98 -6.23
N THR A 44 -8.70 5.83 -6.84
CA THR A 44 -9.63 5.26 -7.82
C THR A 44 -10.17 3.96 -7.27
N PHE A 45 -11.48 3.78 -7.27
CA PHE A 45 -12.14 2.55 -6.83
C PHE A 45 -12.71 1.82 -8.04
N THR A 46 -12.52 0.51 -8.08
CA THR A 46 -13.11 -0.37 -9.06
C THR A 46 -13.90 -1.47 -8.38
N GLY A 47 -15.05 -1.81 -8.93
CA GLY A 47 -15.91 -2.82 -8.32
C GLY A 47 -17.01 -3.28 -9.26
N ASN A 48 -17.45 -4.52 -9.00
CA ASN A 48 -18.63 -5.07 -9.64
C ASN A 48 -19.78 -5.06 -8.64
N PHE A 49 -20.95 -4.62 -9.08
CA PHE A 49 -22.17 -4.63 -8.27
C PHE A 49 -23.14 -5.60 -8.90
N ARG A 50 -23.59 -6.56 -8.09
CA ARG A 50 -24.63 -7.49 -8.49
C ARG A 50 -25.96 -7.01 -7.96
N PHE A 51 -26.95 -7.00 -8.83
CA PHE A 51 -28.34 -6.68 -8.52
C PHE A 51 -29.17 -7.92 -8.70
N ASP A 52 -29.80 -8.38 -7.62
CA ASP A 52 -30.70 -9.53 -7.62
C ASP A 52 -32.19 -9.12 -7.52
N ASP A 53 -32.46 -7.83 -7.25
CA ASP A 53 -33.81 -7.25 -7.20
C ASP A 53 -34.02 -6.21 -8.31
N VAL A 54 -35.19 -6.26 -8.94
CA VAL A 54 -35.67 -5.34 -9.96
C VAL A 54 -35.66 -3.90 -9.43
N LEU A 55 -36.01 -3.70 -8.16
CA LEU A 55 -36.12 -2.38 -7.55
C LEU A 55 -34.75 -1.71 -7.40
N ASP A 56 -33.73 -2.48 -7.01
CA ASP A 56 -32.36 -1.98 -6.88
C ASP A 56 -31.73 -1.71 -8.24
N LEU A 57 -32.00 -2.56 -9.23
CA LEU A 57 -31.57 -2.30 -10.61
C LEU A 57 -32.18 -1.01 -11.18
N ARG A 58 -33.48 -0.78 -10.96
CA ARG A 58 -34.16 0.45 -11.40
C ARG A 58 -33.59 1.68 -10.71
N ARG A 59 -33.33 1.61 -9.41
CA ARG A 59 -32.70 2.69 -8.64
C ARG A 59 -31.31 3.01 -9.17
N HIS A 60 -30.52 1.98 -9.43
CA HIS A 60 -29.17 2.11 -9.98
C HIS A 60 -29.17 2.79 -11.35
N ILE A 61 -30.02 2.35 -12.27
CA ILE A 61 -30.17 2.98 -13.59
C ILE A 61 -30.62 4.44 -13.45
N ALA A 62 -31.62 4.72 -12.61
CA ALA A 62 -32.10 6.09 -12.39
C ALA A 62 -31.02 7.01 -11.80
N MET A 63 -30.23 6.51 -10.85
CA MET A 63 -29.09 7.21 -10.28
C MET A 63 -28.04 7.50 -11.37
N MET A 64 -27.64 6.48 -12.14
CA MET A 64 -26.66 6.64 -13.21
C MET A 64 -27.12 7.64 -14.27
N THR A 65 -28.38 7.59 -14.70
CA THR A 65 -28.93 8.55 -15.67
C THR A 65 -28.95 9.97 -15.13
N LYS A 66 -29.31 10.16 -13.86
CA LYS A 66 -29.40 11.49 -13.24
C LYS A 66 -28.02 12.06 -12.88
N ARG A 67 -27.05 11.22 -12.53
CA ARG A 67 -25.76 11.61 -11.94
C ARG A 67 -24.55 11.39 -12.85
N PHE A 68 -24.72 10.96 -14.10
CA PHE A 68 -23.63 10.58 -15.00
C PHE A 68 -22.48 11.60 -15.14
N ARG A 69 -22.74 12.91 -15.00
CA ARG A 69 -21.71 13.96 -15.10
C ARG A 69 -21.52 14.75 -13.81
N THR A 70 -22.15 14.30 -12.74
CA THR A 70 -22.14 15.00 -11.45
C THR A 70 -21.58 14.09 -10.40
N GLU A 71 -21.28 14.68 -9.26
CA GLU A 71 -20.90 13.95 -8.08
C GLU A 71 -22.03 13.06 -7.58
N PHE A 72 -21.64 11.90 -7.07
CA PHE A 72 -22.50 11.06 -6.26
C PHE A 72 -21.68 10.45 -5.13
N GLN A 73 -22.38 9.86 -4.17
CA GLN A 73 -21.84 9.35 -2.94
C GLN A 73 -21.64 7.85 -3.03
N PHE A 74 -20.43 7.41 -2.69
CA PHE A 74 -20.04 6.02 -2.70
C PHE A 74 -19.62 5.59 -1.28
N PRO A 75 -20.34 4.64 -0.66
CA PRO A 75 -19.90 4.01 0.56
C PRO A 75 -18.64 3.19 0.30
N LEU A 76 -17.59 3.44 1.08
CA LEU A 76 -16.35 2.71 0.98
C LEU A 76 -16.45 1.40 1.77
N TRP A 77 -17.08 0.40 1.15
CA TRP A 77 -17.36 -0.90 1.75
C TRP A 77 -16.12 -1.63 2.27
N GLN A 78 -14.94 -1.38 1.69
CA GLN A 78 -13.68 -1.92 2.19
C GLN A 78 -13.26 -1.36 3.57
N TYR A 79 -13.81 -0.21 3.97
CA TYR A 79 -13.60 0.45 5.27
C TYR A 79 -14.79 0.29 6.22
N GLN A 80 -15.63 -0.71 6.00
CA GLN A 80 -16.79 -0.96 6.86
C GLN A 80 -16.39 -1.31 8.30
N ALA A 81 -17.16 -0.81 9.25
CA ALA A 81 -17.04 -1.16 10.66
C ALA A 81 -18.36 -1.77 11.17
N LYS A 82 -18.24 -2.85 11.96
CA LYS A 82 -19.41 -3.50 12.56
C LYS A 82 -19.80 -2.79 13.85
N LEU A 83 -21.11 -2.63 14.07
CA LEU A 83 -21.65 -2.15 15.33
C LEU A 83 -21.30 -3.08 16.50
N LYS A 84 -20.80 -2.52 17.59
CA LYS A 84 -20.54 -3.22 18.85
C LYS A 84 -21.82 -3.41 19.67
N MET A 85 -22.80 -2.53 19.51
CA MET A 85 -24.09 -2.56 20.20
C MET A 85 -25.23 -2.14 19.28
N LYS A 86 -26.48 -2.45 19.69
CA LYS A 86 -27.68 -1.98 18.99
C LYS A 86 -27.78 -0.46 19.03
N LEU A 87 -28.40 0.12 18.00
CA LEU A 87 -28.77 1.53 17.93
C LEU A 87 -30.29 1.65 17.95
N THR A 88 -30.80 2.57 18.75
CA THR A 88 -32.19 2.98 18.74
C THR A 88 -32.42 4.22 17.88
N ALA A 89 -33.64 4.39 17.39
CA ALA A 89 -34.03 5.67 16.79
C ALA A 89 -33.90 6.78 17.84
N GLY A 90 -33.29 7.90 17.46
CA GLY A 90 -32.90 8.98 18.35
C GLY A 90 -31.42 8.94 18.76
N ASP A 91 -30.72 7.82 18.59
CA ASP A 91 -29.31 7.72 18.96
C ASP A 91 -28.44 8.58 18.03
N THR A 92 -27.46 9.26 18.62
CA THR A 92 -26.43 10.02 17.90
C THR A 92 -25.05 9.36 17.97
N VAL A 93 -24.90 8.24 18.67
CA VAL A 93 -23.57 7.63 18.92
C VAL A 93 -23.56 6.18 18.45
N ALA A 94 -22.69 5.88 17.49
CA ALA A 94 -22.41 4.53 17.02
C ALA A 94 -21.10 3.99 17.59
N TYR A 95 -21.19 2.98 18.44
CA TYR A 95 -20.01 2.28 18.98
C TYR A 95 -19.46 1.30 17.95
N ILE A 96 -18.32 1.65 17.38
CA ILE A 96 -17.59 0.89 16.36
C ILE A 96 -16.09 0.91 16.68
N ASN A 97 -15.25 0.34 15.82
CA ASN A 97 -13.82 0.61 15.87
C ASN A 97 -13.47 1.52 14.68
N PRO A 98 -13.35 2.85 14.88
CA PRO A 98 -13.07 3.78 13.79
C PRO A 98 -11.72 3.55 13.13
N ALA A 99 -10.73 2.96 13.83
CA ALA A 99 -9.42 2.64 13.26
C ALA A 99 -9.49 1.62 12.11
N ARG A 100 -10.59 0.86 11.97
CA ARG A 100 -10.85 -0.04 10.83
C ARG A 100 -11.31 0.67 9.57
N GLY A 101 -11.74 1.92 9.68
CA GLY A 101 -12.30 2.67 8.56
C GLY A 101 -11.70 4.06 8.38
N ASP A 102 -12.12 4.73 7.31
CA ASP A 102 -11.71 6.09 6.98
C ASP A 102 -12.80 7.08 7.44
N PHE A 103 -13.10 7.09 8.75
CA PHE A 103 -14.08 8.00 9.35
C PHE A 103 -13.46 9.36 9.65
N ARG A 104 -14.13 10.44 9.25
CA ARG A 104 -13.63 11.81 9.39
C ARG A 104 -14.72 12.75 9.85
N VAL A 105 -14.35 13.71 10.71
CA VAL A 105 -15.23 14.81 11.14
C VAL A 105 -15.66 15.64 9.93
N GLY A 106 -16.95 15.95 9.84
CA GLY A 106 -17.57 16.62 8.68
C GLY A 106 -17.73 15.71 7.44
N GLY A 107 -17.29 14.45 7.54
CA GLY A 107 -17.56 13.42 6.53
C GLY A 107 -18.95 12.79 6.71
N ALA A 108 -19.40 12.05 5.70
CA ALA A 108 -20.65 11.30 5.78
C ALA A 108 -20.38 9.81 6.04
N ALA A 109 -21.34 9.13 6.67
CA ALA A 109 -21.39 7.69 6.82
C ALA A 109 -22.78 7.15 6.47
N ILE A 110 -22.85 5.87 6.12
CA ILE A 110 -24.11 5.14 5.98
C ILE A 110 -24.18 4.06 7.06
N VAL A 111 -25.31 3.99 7.75
CA VAL A 111 -25.66 2.88 8.64
C VAL A 111 -26.58 1.94 7.86
N VAL A 112 -26.19 0.68 7.72
CA VAL A 112 -26.91 -0.29 6.89
C VAL A 112 -27.13 -1.62 7.61
N GLU A 113 -28.34 -2.15 7.48
CA GLU A 113 -28.70 -3.50 7.93
C GLU A 113 -29.74 -4.10 6.96
N GLY A 114 -29.29 -5.02 6.11
CA GLY A 114 -30.11 -5.55 5.02
C GLY A 114 -30.54 -4.44 4.06
N VAL A 115 -31.85 -4.28 3.86
CA VAL A 115 -32.42 -3.22 3.00
C VAL A 115 -32.60 -1.88 3.71
N LYS A 116 -32.42 -1.83 5.04
CA LYS A 116 -32.54 -0.59 5.82
C LYS A 116 -31.22 0.15 5.75
N PHE A 117 -31.27 1.40 5.34
CA PHE A 117 -30.09 2.26 5.32
C PHE A 117 -30.45 3.69 5.68
N GLU A 118 -29.50 4.38 6.29
CA GLU A 118 -29.63 5.78 6.66
C GLU A 118 -28.27 6.46 6.52
N GLN A 119 -28.27 7.64 5.91
CA GLN A 119 -27.07 8.44 5.72
C GLN A 119 -27.02 9.50 6.81
N VAL A 120 -25.86 9.63 7.44
CA VAL A 120 -25.61 10.53 8.57
C VAL A 120 -24.29 11.28 8.36
N GLU A 121 -24.22 12.50 8.90
CA GLU A 121 -22.99 13.28 8.97
C GLU A 121 -22.25 13.00 10.28
N ILE A 122 -20.93 12.94 10.23
CA ILE A 122 -20.05 12.65 11.36
C ILE A 122 -19.67 13.96 12.06
N ALA A 123 -20.13 14.13 13.29
CA ALA A 123 -19.75 15.25 14.17
C ALA A 123 -18.37 15.02 14.80
N GLU A 124 -18.12 13.82 15.34
CA GLU A 124 -16.89 13.50 16.05
C GLU A 124 -16.45 12.05 15.79
N VAL A 125 -15.13 11.82 15.83
CA VAL A 125 -14.53 10.48 15.73
C VAL A 125 -13.67 10.25 16.96
N ASN A 126 -14.09 9.31 17.79
CA ASN A 126 -13.39 8.91 19.01
C ASN A 126 -12.68 7.57 18.81
N ALA A 127 -11.93 7.09 19.81
CA ALA A 127 -11.21 5.82 19.71
C ALA A 127 -12.16 4.59 19.53
N ASP A 128 -13.37 4.65 20.09
CA ASP A 128 -14.29 3.51 20.16
C ASP A 128 -15.73 3.82 19.70
N ASN A 129 -15.97 5.02 19.18
CA ASN A 129 -17.27 5.42 18.67
C ASN A 129 -17.16 6.56 17.65
N VAL A 130 -18.22 6.73 16.89
CA VAL A 130 -18.47 7.88 16.02
C VAL A 130 -19.74 8.56 16.49
N VAL A 131 -19.72 9.89 16.56
CA VAL A 131 -20.87 10.72 16.92
C VAL A 131 -21.43 11.34 15.64
N PHE A 132 -22.74 11.26 15.47
CA PHE A 132 -23.47 11.83 14.35
C PHE A 132 -23.99 13.22 14.70
N VAL A 133 -24.10 14.08 13.69
CA VAL A 133 -24.68 15.43 13.83
C VAL A 133 -26.17 15.33 14.16
N ASP A 134 -26.90 14.54 13.37
CA ASP A 134 -28.33 14.34 13.52
C ASP A 134 -28.63 12.97 14.16
N PRO A 135 -29.72 12.88 14.96
CA PRO A 135 -30.16 11.60 15.52
C PRO A 135 -30.68 10.66 14.44
N LEU A 136 -30.44 9.36 14.61
CA LEU A 136 -30.91 8.33 13.70
C LEU A 136 -32.45 8.25 13.68
N ALA A 137 -33.04 8.17 12.49
CA ALA A 137 -34.46 7.92 12.30
C ALA A 137 -34.82 6.44 12.51
N ASN A 138 -33.90 5.53 12.20
CA ASN A 138 -34.12 4.09 12.29
C ASN A 138 -33.38 3.43 13.46
N ALA A 139 -33.91 2.30 13.93
CA ALA A 139 -33.21 1.42 14.85
C ALA A 139 -32.47 0.30 14.09
N TYR A 140 -31.27 -0.04 14.57
CA TYR A 140 -30.38 -1.06 13.99
C TYR A 140 -29.93 -2.05 15.06
N THR A 141 -29.84 -3.33 14.70
CA THR A 141 -29.27 -4.34 15.61
C THR A 141 -27.74 -4.29 15.60
N SER A 142 -27.09 -5.07 16.46
CA SER A 142 -25.62 -5.24 16.44
C SER A 142 -25.09 -5.93 15.16
N ARG A 143 -25.97 -6.32 14.22
CA ARG A 143 -25.59 -6.79 12.88
C ARG A 143 -25.39 -5.64 11.89
N GLY A 144 -25.80 -4.42 12.22
CA GLY A 144 -25.61 -3.26 11.37
C GLY A 144 -24.14 -2.95 11.12
N LEU A 145 -23.88 -2.39 9.96
CA LEU A 145 -22.58 -1.90 9.52
C LEU A 145 -22.64 -0.39 9.41
N VAL A 146 -21.56 0.26 9.82
CA VAL A 146 -21.32 1.68 9.58
C VAL A 146 -20.20 1.78 8.55
N VAL A 147 -20.46 2.47 7.45
CA VAL A 147 -19.52 2.56 6.31
C VAL A 147 -19.28 4.03 6.00
N PRO A 148 -18.03 4.51 5.91
CA PRO A 148 -17.75 5.88 5.54
C PRO A 148 -18.16 6.10 4.06
N ILE A 149 -18.67 7.29 3.76
CA ILE A 149 -19.07 7.68 2.42
C ILE A 149 -18.07 8.71 1.91
N THR A 150 -17.65 8.54 0.67
CA THR A 150 -16.92 9.57 -0.06
C THR A 150 -17.68 10.04 -1.28
N THR A 151 -17.33 11.23 -1.77
CA THR A 151 -17.90 11.78 -2.99
C THR A 151 -17.01 11.41 -4.16
N VAL A 152 -17.60 10.86 -5.21
CA VAL A 152 -16.87 10.35 -6.37
C VAL A 152 -17.44 10.88 -7.68
N PHE A 153 -16.61 10.80 -8.73
CA PHE A 153 -17.01 10.96 -10.12
C PHE A 153 -16.89 9.63 -10.85
N THR A 154 -17.77 9.38 -11.82
CA THR A 154 -17.60 8.29 -12.78
C THR A 154 -16.48 8.65 -13.75
N ASN A 155 -15.43 7.83 -13.82
CA ASN A 155 -14.25 8.10 -14.65
C ASN A 155 -14.30 7.41 -16.03
N THR A 156 -15.04 6.30 -16.16
CA THR A 156 -15.08 5.48 -17.39
C THR A 156 -16.48 5.04 -17.79
N ASN A 157 -16.61 4.44 -18.97
CA ASN A 157 -17.83 3.83 -19.50
C ASN A 157 -18.34 2.75 -18.55
N ALA A 158 -19.29 3.11 -17.69
CA ALA A 158 -20.02 2.16 -16.89
C ALA A 158 -20.72 1.14 -17.79
N SER A 159 -20.57 -0.13 -17.49
CA SER A 159 -21.29 -1.21 -18.17
C SER A 159 -22.34 -1.81 -17.24
N ILE A 160 -23.47 -2.20 -17.83
CA ILE A 160 -24.48 -3.01 -17.16
C ILE A 160 -24.68 -4.24 -18.04
N THR A 161 -24.27 -5.39 -17.53
CA THR A 161 -24.50 -6.68 -18.16
C THR A 161 -25.71 -7.32 -17.50
N ARG A 162 -26.77 -7.52 -18.27
CA ARG A 162 -27.98 -8.20 -17.80
C ARG A 162 -27.86 -9.69 -18.07
N GLN A 163 -28.03 -10.50 -17.03
CA GLN A 163 -28.19 -11.95 -17.20
C GLN A 163 -29.64 -12.30 -17.57
N ASN A 164 -30.58 -11.54 -17.02
CA ASN A 164 -31.99 -11.56 -17.41
C ASN A 164 -32.48 -10.13 -17.65
N PRO A 165 -33.41 -9.88 -18.59
CA PRO A 165 -33.89 -8.52 -18.88
C PRO A 165 -34.42 -7.76 -17.67
N ASP A 166 -35.09 -8.46 -16.75
CA ASP A 166 -35.86 -7.84 -15.66
C ASP A 166 -35.31 -8.08 -14.24
N HIS A 167 -34.53 -9.14 -13.99
CA HIS A 167 -34.22 -9.56 -12.60
C HIS A 167 -32.75 -9.40 -12.19
N SER A 168 -31.81 -9.89 -13.01
CA SER A 168 -30.41 -9.99 -12.59
C SER A 168 -29.48 -9.24 -13.53
N ALA A 169 -28.65 -8.38 -12.95
CA ALA A 169 -27.64 -7.63 -13.67
C ALA A 169 -26.38 -7.48 -12.83
N THR A 170 -25.24 -7.41 -13.52
CA THR A 170 -23.95 -7.05 -12.95
C THR A 170 -23.49 -5.77 -13.60
N SER A 171 -23.00 -4.83 -12.81
CA SER A 171 -22.50 -3.55 -13.31
C SER A 171 -21.09 -3.30 -12.82
N SER A 172 -20.18 -3.02 -13.76
CA SER A 172 -18.78 -2.74 -13.47
C SER A 172 -18.53 -1.25 -13.49
N PHE A 173 -17.83 -0.75 -12.47
CA PHE A 173 -17.53 0.67 -12.33
C PHE A 173 -16.09 0.95 -11.99
N THR A 174 -15.66 2.13 -12.45
CA THR A 174 -14.47 2.82 -12.00
C THR A 174 -14.87 4.22 -11.55
N PHE A 175 -14.63 4.50 -10.28
CA PHE A 175 -14.93 5.77 -9.64
C PHE A 175 -13.63 6.45 -9.24
N VAL A 176 -13.55 7.76 -9.43
CA VAL A 176 -12.43 8.55 -8.92
C VAL A 176 -12.95 9.39 -7.77
N GLU A 177 -12.26 9.32 -6.64
CA GLU A 177 -12.59 10.13 -5.48
C GLU A 177 -12.38 11.61 -5.79
N ARG A 178 -13.37 12.43 -5.42
CA ARG A 178 -13.21 13.87 -5.33
C ARG A 178 -12.36 14.19 -4.11
N MET A 179 -11.06 13.97 -4.21
CA MET A 179 -10.15 14.36 -3.14
C MET A 179 -10.02 15.88 -3.08
N LEU A 180 -10.16 16.43 -1.88
CA LEU A 180 -9.62 17.74 -1.54
C LEU A 180 -8.12 17.57 -1.23
N PRO A 181 -7.21 18.38 -1.81
CA PRO A 181 -5.76 18.26 -1.61
C PRO A 181 -5.29 18.55 -0.17
N THR A 182 -6.21 18.77 0.76
CA THR A 182 -5.97 19.24 2.13
C THR A 182 -6.13 18.17 3.20
N LEU A 183 -6.75 17.03 2.90
CA LEU A 183 -7.01 15.99 3.91
C LEU A 183 -5.87 14.98 3.99
N PRO A 184 -5.35 14.65 5.19
CA PRO A 184 -4.29 13.66 5.34
C PRO A 184 -4.74 12.30 4.82
N PHE A 185 -3.88 11.57 4.12
CA PHE A 185 -4.25 10.27 3.56
C PHE A 185 -4.56 9.23 4.64
N LEU A 186 -3.77 9.18 5.71
CA LEU A 186 -4.05 8.37 6.88
C LEU A 186 -5.19 8.98 7.73
N PRO A 187 -6.21 8.20 8.15
CA PRO A 187 -7.25 8.69 9.06
C PRO A 187 -6.66 9.08 10.42
N PRO A 188 -7.18 10.13 11.09
CA PRO A 188 -6.65 10.61 12.37
C PRO A 188 -6.79 9.61 13.52
N SER A 189 -7.68 8.61 13.38
CA SER A 189 -7.84 7.51 14.35
C SER A 189 -6.69 6.50 14.33
N ASN A 190 -5.79 6.58 13.35
CA ASN A 190 -4.64 5.70 13.22
C ASN A 190 -3.35 6.50 13.44
N ASP A 191 -2.54 6.06 14.40
CA ASP A 191 -1.17 6.53 14.58
C ASP A 191 -0.21 5.37 14.32
N ILE A 192 0.55 5.47 13.22
CA ILE A 192 1.45 4.41 12.77
C ILE A 192 2.87 4.96 12.67
N ALA A 193 3.79 4.33 13.40
CA ALA A 193 5.21 4.58 13.28
C ALA A 193 5.85 3.61 12.27
N LEU A 194 6.58 4.16 11.29
CA LEU A 194 7.36 3.37 10.35
C LEU A 194 8.76 3.12 10.93
N THR A 195 9.28 1.92 10.73
CA THR A 195 10.68 1.62 11.02
C THR A 195 11.57 2.40 10.07
N MET A 196 12.49 3.20 10.61
CA MET A 196 13.44 4.00 9.83
C MET A 196 14.85 3.44 9.99
N PHE A 197 15.60 3.38 8.90
CA PHE A 197 17.03 3.06 8.92
C PHE A 197 17.76 3.89 7.86
N ASP A 198 18.92 4.48 8.22
CA ASP A 198 19.68 5.37 7.34
C ASP A 198 18.84 6.52 6.73
N GLY A 199 17.89 7.04 7.52
CA GLY A 199 16.96 8.10 7.10
C GLY A 199 15.82 7.65 6.16
N LEU A 200 15.72 6.36 5.84
CA LEU A 200 14.72 5.82 4.92
C LEU A 200 13.75 4.86 5.62
N PRO A 201 12.47 4.81 5.19
CA PRO A 201 11.52 3.84 5.73
C PRO A 201 11.90 2.43 5.27
N VAL A 202 11.79 1.46 6.18
CA VAL A 202 11.98 0.05 5.89
C VAL A 202 10.63 -0.61 5.66
N LEU A 203 10.53 -1.40 4.59
CA LEU A 203 9.39 -2.27 4.30
C LEU A 203 9.65 -3.67 4.87
N PRO A 204 9.09 -4.03 6.04
CA PRO A 204 9.43 -5.29 6.71
C PRO A 204 8.66 -6.50 6.16
N TYR A 205 7.61 -6.27 5.35
CA TYR A 205 6.73 -7.32 4.86
C TYR A 205 7.42 -8.20 3.82
N VAL A 206 7.10 -9.49 3.87
CA VAL A 206 7.54 -10.48 2.88
C VAL A 206 6.54 -10.49 1.72
N PRO A 207 7.00 -10.38 0.46
CA PRO A 207 6.12 -10.46 -0.69
C PRO A 207 5.51 -11.85 -0.82
N ILE A 208 4.29 -11.91 -1.33
CA ILE A 208 3.53 -13.11 -1.64
C ILE A 208 3.43 -13.29 -3.15
N GLY A 209 3.38 -14.53 -3.63
CA GLY A 209 3.24 -14.83 -5.05
C GLY A 209 3.83 -16.18 -5.41
N THR A 210 3.61 -16.60 -6.66
CA THR A 210 4.15 -17.85 -7.22
C THR A 210 5.45 -17.63 -8.00
N GLY A 211 5.83 -16.38 -8.24
CA GLY A 211 7.07 -15.98 -8.92
C GLY A 211 7.60 -14.70 -8.31
N PHE A 212 8.93 -14.61 -8.23
CA PHE A 212 9.67 -13.43 -7.78
C PHE A 212 10.58 -12.97 -8.93
N ASP A 213 9.97 -12.72 -10.07
CA ASP A 213 10.70 -12.35 -11.28
C ASP A 213 11.35 -10.98 -11.09
N GLY A 214 12.63 -10.90 -11.45
CA GLY A 214 13.40 -9.67 -11.47
C GLY A 214 13.83 -9.39 -12.90
N ASN A 215 13.58 -8.17 -13.36
CA ASN A 215 14.08 -7.69 -14.65
C ASN A 215 15.28 -6.80 -14.41
N VAL A 216 16.35 -7.00 -15.18
CA VAL A 216 17.51 -6.11 -15.15
C VAL A 216 17.39 -5.13 -16.30
N ALA A 217 17.36 -3.84 -15.98
CA ALA A 217 17.43 -2.76 -16.95
C ALA A 217 18.85 -2.20 -16.98
N THR A 218 19.48 -2.23 -18.16
CA THR A 218 20.89 -1.82 -18.35
C THR A 218 21.02 -0.44 -18.99
N GLY A 219 19.91 0.17 -19.43
CA GLY A 219 19.91 1.44 -20.17
C GLY A 219 20.58 1.37 -21.55
N LEU A 220 20.97 0.16 -22.00
CA LEU A 220 21.69 -0.06 -23.24
C LEU A 220 20.79 0.26 -24.44
N GLN A 221 21.23 1.20 -25.27
CA GLN A 221 20.60 1.54 -26.53
C GLN A 221 21.48 1.04 -27.66
N ALA A 222 20.88 0.20 -28.49
CA ALA A 222 21.46 -0.24 -29.74
C ALA A 222 21.07 0.74 -30.84
N ILE A 223 22.06 1.37 -31.48
CA ILE A 223 21.84 2.30 -32.58
C ILE A 223 22.39 1.68 -33.87
N ASP A 224 21.55 1.63 -34.90
CA ASP A 224 21.90 1.12 -36.23
C ASP A 224 21.67 2.20 -37.29
N TYR A 225 22.71 2.49 -38.07
CA TYR A 225 22.70 3.43 -39.18
C TYR A 225 23.22 2.80 -40.49
N VAL A 226 22.93 1.52 -40.75
CA VAL A 226 23.31 0.75 -41.97
C VAL A 226 24.66 0.00 -41.83
N GLY A 227 25.07 -0.35 -40.61
CA GLY A 227 26.39 -0.96 -40.32
C GLY A 227 26.43 -1.86 -39.08
N LEU A 228 27.63 -2.10 -38.53
CA LEU A 228 27.76 -2.78 -37.23
C LEU A 228 27.05 -1.96 -36.15
N MET A 229 26.31 -2.64 -35.29
CA MET A 229 25.51 -2.03 -34.24
C MET A 229 26.42 -1.39 -33.19
N ASP A 230 26.18 -0.12 -32.88
CA ASP A 230 26.84 0.57 -31.77
C ASP A 230 25.97 0.51 -30.52
N PHE A 231 26.62 0.41 -29.36
CA PHE A 231 25.95 0.26 -28.07
C PHE A 231 26.34 1.41 -27.16
N ILE A 232 25.35 2.20 -26.78
CA ILE A 232 25.53 3.33 -25.86
C ILE A 232 24.61 3.11 -24.66
N SER A 233 25.15 3.18 -23.45
CA SER A 233 24.34 3.30 -22.23
C SER A 233 24.73 4.58 -21.49
N PRO A 234 23.77 5.46 -21.18
CA PRO A 234 24.01 6.62 -20.32
C PRO A 234 24.11 6.23 -18.84
N TRP A 235 23.77 5.00 -18.48
CA TRP A 235 23.78 4.52 -17.09
C TRP A 235 25.12 3.89 -16.74
N THR A 236 25.65 4.22 -15.56
CA THR A 236 26.89 3.63 -15.04
C THR A 236 26.68 2.27 -14.37
N VAL A 237 25.42 1.95 -14.04
CA VAL A 237 25.00 0.82 -13.21
C VAL A 237 23.63 0.34 -13.67
N GLU A 238 23.42 -0.97 -13.60
CA GLU A 238 22.13 -1.58 -13.88
C GLU A 238 21.11 -1.32 -12.77
N GLN A 239 19.83 -1.41 -13.13
CA GLN A 239 18.72 -1.31 -12.19
C GLN A 239 17.89 -2.59 -12.23
N TRP A 240 17.61 -3.14 -11.06
CA TRP A 240 16.74 -4.29 -10.89
C TRP A 240 15.32 -3.83 -10.64
N ALA A 241 14.38 -4.29 -11.47
CA ALA A 241 12.96 -4.03 -11.37
C ALA A 241 12.20 -5.27 -10.90
N HIS A 242 11.27 -5.10 -9.98
CA HIS A 242 10.45 -6.15 -9.41
C HIS A 242 8.98 -5.72 -9.34
N ASN A 243 8.08 -6.66 -9.57
CA ASN A 243 6.66 -6.48 -9.28
C ASN A 243 6.34 -7.24 -8.00
N LEU A 244 6.08 -6.52 -6.92
CA LEU A 244 5.89 -7.10 -5.59
C LEU A 244 4.42 -7.00 -5.19
N THR A 245 3.89 -8.09 -4.66
CA THR A 245 2.56 -8.14 -4.05
C THR A 245 2.70 -8.55 -2.60
N PHE A 246 1.95 -7.91 -1.71
CA PHE A 246 1.99 -8.12 -0.26
C PHE A 246 0.59 -8.38 0.27
N LYS A 247 0.52 -9.03 1.43
CA LYS A 247 -0.74 -9.27 2.14
C LYS A 247 -0.82 -8.37 3.37
N ALA A 248 -1.82 -7.48 3.39
CA ALA A 248 -2.24 -6.76 4.58
C ALA A 248 -3.40 -7.54 5.24
N SER A 249 -3.22 -8.01 6.47
CA SER A 249 -4.27 -8.74 7.19
C SER A 249 -5.29 -7.77 7.80
N HIS A 250 -6.57 -8.12 7.78
CA HIS A 250 -7.61 -7.46 8.61
C HIS A 250 -7.97 -8.29 9.85
N LEU A 251 -7.34 -9.46 10.02
CA LEU A 251 -7.49 -10.35 11.16
C LEU A 251 -6.51 -9.97 12.26
N GLY A 252 -7.00 -9.83 13.49
CA GLY A 252 -6.19 -9.45 14.66
C GLY A 252 -6.10 -7.93 14.82
N THR A 253 -5.26 -7.28 14.01
CA THR A 253 -4.98 -5.84 14.07
C THR A 253 -5.55 -5.12 12.86
N SER A 254 -6.27 -4.02 13.08
CA SER A 254 -6.72 -3.13 11.98
C SER A 254 -5.62 -2.20 11.46
N GLN A 255 -4.45 -2.25 12.10
CA GLN A 255 -3.33 -1.35 11.84
C GLN A 255 -2.47 -1.78 10.65
N ASP A 256 -2.53 -3.03 10.20
CA ASP A 256 -1.71 -3.51 9.09
C ASP A 256 -2.00 -2.73 7.80
N PHE A 257 -3.28 -2.52 7.48
CA PHE A 257 -3.64 -1.75 6.30
C PHE A 257 -3.37 -0.24 6.48
N ALA A 258 -3.56 0.28 7.68
CA ALA A 258 -3.20 1.65 8.03
C ALA A 258 -1.68 1.89 7.89
N TRP A 259 -0.87 0.87 8.19
CA TRP A 259 0.58 0.89 7.95
C TRP A 259 0.89 1.05 6.47
N TRP A 260 0.18 0.33 5.59
CA TRP A 260 0.35 0.48 4.14
C TRP A 260 -0.03 1.87 3.66
N GLN A 261 -1.11 2.46 4.19
CA GLN A 261 -1.47 3.84 3.88
C GLN A 261 -0.39 4.82 4.32
N LYS A 262 0.15 4.67 5.53
CA LYS A 262 1.23 5.52 6.06
C LYS A 262 2.54 5.37 5.27
N PHE A 263 2.89 4.14 4.92
CA PHE A 263 4.06 3.83 4.10
C PHE A 263 3.94 4.47 2.72
N ALA A 264 2.78 4.29 2.07
CA ALA A 264 2.50 4.87 0.76
C ALA A 264 2.51 6.41 0.78
N ASP A 265 1.95 7.03 1.83
CA ASP A 265 2.00 8.48 2.05
C ASP A 265 3.44 8.99 2.23
N THR A 266 4.33 8.20 2.83
CA THR A 266 5.72 8.57 3.08
C THR A 266 6.55 8.48 1.79
N ILE A 267 6.33 7.45 0.97
CA ILE A 267 7.10 7.28 -0.27
C ILE A 267 6.61 8.18 -1.42
N GLN A 268 5.35 8.64 -1.37
CA GLN A 268 4.72 9.54 -2.34
C GLN A 268 4.91 9.10 -3.80
N GLY A 269 4.43 7.89 -4.11
CA GLY A 269 4.61 7.31 -5.45
C GLY A 269 6.08 7.03 -5.73
N SER A 270 6.60 7.62 -6.80
CA SER A 270 7.98 7.42 -7.26
C SER A 270 8.95 8.52 -6.79
N ALA A 271 8.55 9.40 -5.88
CA ALA A 271 9.43 10.47 -5.39
C ALA A 271 10.50 9.94 -4.42
N ASN A 272 10.08 9.33 -3.31
CA ASN A 272 10.98 8.99 -2.22
C ASN A 272 11.39 7.49 -2.26
N PRO A 273 12.67 7.18 -2.03
CA PRO A 273 13.12 5.80 -1.91
C PRO A 273 12.81 5.21 -0.52
N PHE A 274 12.86 3.89 -0.44
CA PHE A 274 12.69 3.11 0.77
C PHE A 274 13.63 1.90 0.77
N LEU A 275 13.69 1.21 1.90
CA LEU A 275 14.55 0.04 2.09
C LEU A 275 13.70 -1.24 2.09
N PHE A 276 14.12 -2.22 1.29
CA PHE A 276 13.43 -3.50 1.16
C PHE A 276 14.39 -4.67 1.42
N PRO A 277 14.11 -5.51 2.44
CA PRO A 277 14.90 -6.69 2.69
C PRO A 277 14.60 -7.75 1.62
N THR A 278 15.65 -8.35 1.06
CA THR A 278 15.50 -9.49 0.13
C THR A 278 14.81 -10.69 0.80
N ASN A 279 14.88 -10.78 2.13
CA ASN A 279 14.42 -11.93 2.93
C ASN A 279 15.05 -13.26 2.50
N ARG A 280 16.25 -13.20 1.90
CA ARG A 280 17.06 -14.35 1.49
C ARG A 280 18.35 -14.39 2.30
N SER A 281 18.99 -15.56 2.33
CA SER A 281 20.36 -15.68 2.84
C SER A 281 21.31 -15.41 1.68
N ASP A 282 21.53 -14.13 1.37
CA ASP A 282 22.31 -13.72 0.21
C ASP A 282 23.82 -13.95 0.42
N LEU A 283 24.30 -13.86 1.67
CA LEU A 283 25.70 -14.08 2.03
C LEU A 283 25.83 -15.25 3.00
N GLY A 284 26.68 -16.22 2.64
CA GLY A 284 26.98 -17.38 3.49
C GLY A 284 27.92 -16.98 4.63
N ILE A 285 27.52 -17.19 5.88
CA ILE A 285 28.32 -16.82 7.06
C ILE A 285 29.35 -17.92 7.37
N VAL A 286 30.62 -17.54 7.48
CA VAL A 286 31.71 -18.42 7.94
C VAL A 286 31.97 -18.21 9.43
N THR A 287 32.07 -16.94 9.86
CA THR A 287 32.21 -16.58 11.27
C THR A 287 31.12 -15.56 11.64
N PRO A 288 30.16 -15.90 12.51
CA PRO A 288 29.08 -15.01 12.89
C PRO A 288 29.59 -13.80 13.69
N ALA A 289 28.84 -12.71 13.65
CA ALA A 289 29.12 -11.55 14.49
C ALA A 289 28.76 -11.85 15.95
N ASN A 290 29.62 -11.46 16.89
CA ASN A 290 29.29 -11.53 18.32
C ASN A 290 28.19 -10.51 18.66
N GLY A 291 27.38 -10.79 19.69
CA GLY A 291 26.46 -9.79 20.26
C GLY A 291 27.25 -8.59 20.78
N GLY A 292 26.88 -7.37 20.38
CA GLY A 292 27.68 -6.15 20.60
C GLY A 292 28.75 -5.90 19.54
N GLY A 293 28.99 -6.84 18.63
CA GLY A 293 29.98 -6.77 17.56
C GLY A 293 29.42 -6.19 16.26
N GLY A 294 30.30 -5.56 15.47
CA GLY A 294 29.98 -4.98 14.15
C GLY A 294 30.75 -5.64 13.01
N VAL A 295 31.13 -6.91 13.16
CA VAL A 295 32.00 -7.61 12.21
C VAL A 295 31.48 -9.02 11.99
N VAL A 296 31.35 -9.41 10.73
CA VAL A 296 31.01 -10.77 10.30
C VAL A 296 31.95 -11.20 9.17
N THR A 297 32.29 -12.49 9.10
CA THR A 297 33.05 -13.05 7.97
C THR A 297 32.11 -13.89 7.12
N VAL A 298 32.07 -13.59 5.82
CA VAL A 298 31.25 -14.27 4.82
C VAL A 298 32.15 -15.06 3.86
N SER A 299 31.59 -16.12 3.28
CA SER A 299 32.32 -17.04 2.41
C SER A 299 32.72 -16.37 1.10
N GLY A 300 33.98 -16.54 0.69
CA GLY A 300 34.51 -16.05 -0.57
C GLY A 300 34.70 -14.53 -0.62
N ASP A 301 35.02 -14.02 -1.82
CA ASP A 301 35.31 -12.60 -2.09
C ASP A 301 34.29 -11.92 -3.02
N GLU A 302 33.14 -12.56 -3.22
CA GLU A 302 32.07 -12.09 -4.11
C GLU A 302 31.55 -10.70 -3.70
N TYR A 303 31.50 -10.40 -2.40
CA TYR A 303 31.02 -9.10 -1.94
C TYR A 303 31.99 -7.98 -2.33
N THR A 304 33.29 -8.16 -2.08
CA THR A 304 34.33 -7.21 -2.48
C THR A 304 34.36 -7.02 -4.00
N GLN A 305 34.23 -8.11 -4.77
CA GLN A 305 34.35 -8.05 -6.23
C GLN A 305 33.11 -7.48 -6.94
N HIS A 306 31.90 -7.73 -6.44
CA HIS A 306 30.66 -7.46 -7.19
C HIS A 306 29.71 -6.46 -6.53
N TYR A 307 29.72 -6.34 -5.20
CA TYR A 307 28.73 -5.56 -4.46
C TYR A 307 29.31 -4.34 -3.74
N TRP A 308 30.62 -4.34 -3.48
CA TRP A 308 31.29 -3.23 -2.82
C TRP A 308 31.19 -1.94 -3.63
N ASN A 309 30.96 -0.82 -2.94
CA ASN A 309 30.66 0.48 -3.52
C ASN A 309 29.38 0.55 -4.39
N HIS A 310 28.58 -0.51 -4.48
CA HIS A 310 27.27 -0.43 -5.11
C HIS A 310 26.24 0.16 -4.14
N GLY A 311 25.65 1.30 -4.50
CA GLY A 311 24.73 2.06 -3.63
C GLY A 311 23.57 1.22 -3.07
N ALA A 312 23.03 0.31 -3.89
CA ALA A 312 21.92 -0.57 -3.52
C ALA A 312 22.30 -1.75 -2.60
N PHE A 313 23.55 -2.24 -2.62
CA PHE A 313 24.02 -3.43 -1.86
C PHE A 313 24.91 -3.07 -0.66
N SER A 314 24.92 -1.79 -0.27
CA SER A 314 25.70 -1.29 0.88
C SER A 314 25.04 -1.58 2.24
N ARG A 315 23.77 -1.98 2.26
CA ARG A 315 22.99 -2.22 3.47
C ARG A 315 22.57 -3.67 3.57
N ILE A 316 22.52 -4.17 4.79
CA ILE A 316 22.19 -5.56 5.12
C ILE A 316 21.16 -5.62 6.23
N PHE A 317 20.42 -6.73 6.27
CA PHE A 317 19.71 -7.16 7.46
C PHE A 317 20.36 -8.43 8.01
N ILE A 318 20.35 -8.56 9.33
CA ILE A 318 20.86 -9.73 10.05
C ILE A 318 19.69 -10.28 10.87
N ASP A 319 19.20 -11.46 10.49
CA ASP A 319 18.23 -12.20 11.29
C ASP A 319 18.98 -13.15 12.23
N SER A 320 18.56 -13.21 13.49
CA SER A 320 19.08 -14.12 14.51
C SER A 320 17.93 -14.65 15.37
N ASP A 321 18.23 -15.53 16.34
CA ASP A 321 17.23 -15.97 17.32
C ASP A 321 16.66 -14.81 18.16
N ALA A 322 17.37 -13.67 18.26
CA ALA A 322 16.91 -12.48 18.97
C ALA A 322 15.96 -11.60 18.13
N GLY A 323 15.93 -11.78 16.81
CA GLY A 323 15.18 -10.95 15.87
C GLY A 323 16.03 -10.38 14.75
N ARG A 324 15.47 -9.36 14.07
CA ARG A 324 16.07 -8.69 12.90
C ARG A 324 16.80 -7.42 13.29
N HIS A 325 18.02 -7.25 12.78
CA HIS A 325 18.83 -6.03 12.89
C HIS A 325 19.15 -5.46 11.52
N TYR A 326 19.20 -4.13 11.40
CA TYR A 326 19.57 -3.44 10.16
C TYR A 326 20.92 -2.77 10.32
N ALA A 327 21.80 -2.97 9.33
CA ALA A 327 23.14 -2.38 9.34
C ALA A 327 23.60 -1.95 7.94
N LYS A 328 24.60 -1.07 7.91
CA LYS A 328 25.27 -0.62 6.70
C LYS A 328 26.72 -1.05 6.76
N ILE A 329 27.22 -1.64 5.68
CA ILE A 329 28.61 -2.07 5.58
C ILE A 329 29.47 -0.83 5.36
N THR A 330 30.45 -0.63 6.24
CA THR A 330 31.33 0.55 6.25
C THR A 330 32.74 0.24 5.76
N ALA A 331 33.17 -1.02 5.85
CA ALA A 331 34.46 -1.46 5.34
C ALA A 331 34.43 -2.97 5.05
N VAL A 332 35.30 -3.38 4.12
CA VAL A 332 35.53 -4.79 3.78
C VAL A 332 37.04 -5.05 3.79
N ALA A 333 37.44 -6.22 4.27
CA ALA A 333 38.80 -6.71 4.20
C ALA A 333 38.80 -8.20 3.84
N SER A 334 39.73 -8.64 3.00
CA SER A 334 39.91 -10.08 2.75
C SER A 334 40.71 -10.72 3.89
N VAL A 335 40.22 -11.84 4.41
CA VAL A 335 40.84 -12.64 5.46
C VAL A 335 40.81 -14.10 5.02
N ALA A 336 41.98 -14.66 4.68
CA ALA A 336 42.13 -16.07 4.29
C ALA A 336 41.26 -16.51 3.09
N GLY A 337 40.95 -15.60 2.16
CA GLY A 337 40.11 -15.88 0.98
C GLY A 337 38.62 -15.61 1.19
N ASP A 338 38.22 -15.21 2.40
CA ASP A 338 36.86 -14.81 2.75
C ASP A 338 36.77 -13.30 2.97
N ASP A 339 35.59 -12.73 2.75
CA ASP A 339 35.32 -11.32 3.01
C ASP A 339 34.93 -11.09 4.47
N ARG A 340 35.67 -10.22 5.15
CA ARG A 340 35.35 -9.70 6.48
C ARG A 340 34.64 -8.36 6.35
N LEU A 341 33.34 -8.37 6.62
CA LEU A 341 32.47 -7.20 6.54
C LEU A 341 32.42 -6.50 7.90
N THR A 342 32.73 -5.20 7.91
CA THR A 342 32.50 -4.32 9.06
C THR A 342 31.27 -3.49 8.81
N PHE A 343 30.34 -3.46 9.76
CA PHE A 343 29.06 -2.77 9.62
C PHE A 343 28.71 -1.94 10.85
N ALA A 344 27.87 -0.94 10.62
CA ALA A 344 27.29 -0.08 11.65
C ALA A 344 25.78 0.12 11.42
N PRO A 345 24.95 0.22 12.48
CA PRO A 345 25.29 0.02 13.89
C PRO A 345 25.67 -1.44 14.22
N ALA A 346 26.48 -1.63 15.26
CA ALA A 346 26.82 -2.96 15.77
C ALA A 346 25.56 -3.71 16.25
N LEU A 347 25.64 -5.04 16.30
CA LEU A 347 24.56 -5.86 16.85
C LEU A 347 24.30 -5.49 18.31
N PRO A 348 23.05 -5.58 18.80
CA PRO A 348 22.78 -5.43 20.22
C PRO A 348 23.51 -6.50 21.04
N ALA A 349 23.81 -6.18 22.30
CA ALA A 349 24.43 -7.14 23.21
C ALA A 349 23.47 -8.30 23.53
N GLY A 350 24.00 -9.52 23.65
CA GLY A 350 23.24 -10.70 24.03
C GLY A 350 23.64 -11.95 23.23
N ALA A 351 23.65 -13.11 23.89
CA ALA A 351 24.06 -14.37 23.26
C ALA A 351 23.13 -14.79 22.11
N ALA A 352 21.83 -14.47 22.20
CA ALA A 352 20.86 -14.78 21.15
C ALA A 352 21.16 -14.06 19.82
N TRP A 353 21.84 -12.89 19.86
CA TRP A 353 22.28 -12.20 18.65
C TRP A 353 23.44 -12.90 17.95
N SER A 354 24.17 -13.81 18.62
CA SER A 354 25.28 -14.57 18.03
C SER A 354 24.83 -15.92 17.44
N SER A 355 23.55 -16.27 17.57
CA SER A 355 22.99 -17.58 17.21
C SER A 355 22.15 -17.52 15.93
N ASN A 356 22.25 -18.57 15.10
CA ASN A 356 21.45 -18.77 13.88
C ASN A 356 21.37 -17.55 12.95
N GLN A 357 22.49 -16.84 12.78
CA GLN A 357 22.54 -15.64 11.97
C GLN A 357 22.27 -15.97 10.49
N LYS A 358 21.46 -15.11 9.84
CA LYS A 358 21.28 -15.06 8.39
C LYS A 358 21.48 -13.64 7.92
N ILE A 359 22.23 -13.47 6.83
CA ILE A 359 22.50 -12.17 6.24
C ILE A 359 21.87 -12.10 4.86
N GLY A 360 21.10 -11.04 4.64
CA GLY A 360 20.61 -10.68 3.32
C GLY A 360 20.74 -9.18 3.08
N PHE A 361 20.56 -8.78 1.83
CA PHE A 361 20.65 -7.38 1.44
C PHE A 361 19.39 -6.60 1.83
N LEU A 362 19.62 -5.35 2.19
CA LEU A 362 18.58 -4.35 2.42
C LEU A 362 18.63 -3.35 1.26
N LEU A 363 17.92 -3.69 0.17
CA LEU A 363 17.99 -2.96 -1.08
C LEU A 363 17.33 -1.59 -0.95
N LYS A 364 18.02 -0.56 -1.47
CA LYS A 364 17.41 0.76 -1.65
C LYS A 364 16.56 0.73 -2.92
N LEU A 365 15.24 0.72 -2.73
CA LEU A 365 14.26 0.68 -3.81
C LEU A 365 13.44 1.97 -3.86
N ARG A 366 12.69 2.12 -4.94
CA ARG A 366 11.66 3.14 -5.14
C ARG A 366 10.58 2.57 -6.03
N ASN A 367 9.37 3.10 -5.95
CA ASN A 367 8.34 2.70 -6.90
C ASN A 367 8.74 3.10 -8.33
N ASP A 368 8.57 2.18 -9.26
CA ASP A 368 8.87 2.41 -10.67
C ASP A 368 7.89 3.40 -11.30
N ASN A 369 6.64 3.38 -10.82
CA ASN A 369 5.56 4.29 -11.20
C ASN A 369 4.88 4.91 -9.97
N ASP A 370 4.06 5.94 -10.18
CA ASP A 370 3.35 6.63 -9.09
C ASP A 370 2.09 5.88 -8.60
N LYS A 371 1.99 4.56 -8.81
CA LYS A 371 0.76 3.80 -8.58
C LYS A 371 1.00 2.65 -7.59
N ILE A 372 0.12 2.56 -6.61
CA ILE A 372 -0.01 1.40 -5.73
C ILE A 372 -1.43 0.87 -5.87
N SER A 373 -1.55 -0.44 -6.10
CA SER A 373 -2.85 -1.10 -6.31
C SER A 373 -3.19 -1.94 -5.09
N CYS A 374 -4.43 -1.85 -4.65
CA CYS A 374 -4.98 -2.58 -3.51
C CYS A 374 -6.20 -3.39 -3.95
N ASN A 375 -6.18 -4.71 -3.77
CA ASN A 375 -7.36 -5.55 -3.96
C ASN A 375 -7.91 -5.97 -2.61
N HIS A 376 -9.07 -5.44 -2.25
CA HIS A 376 -9.71 -5.68 -0.97
C HIS A 376 -10.58 -6.93 -1.00
N TYR A 377 -10.13 -7.95 -0.26
CA TYR A 377 -10.92 -9.12 0.08
C TYR A 377 -11.58 -8.93 1.44
N GLY A 378 -12.36 -9.91 1.87
CA GLY A 378 -13.09 -9.79 3.14
C GLY A 378 -12.22 -9.76 4.39
N LEU A 379 -11.08 -10.46 4.36
CA LEU A 379 -10.23 -10.68 5.53
C LEU A 379 -8.79 -10.19 5.33
N TRP A 380 -8.43 -9.81 4.11
CA TRP A 380 -7.11 -9.26 3.79
C TRP A 380 -7.21 -8.31 2.59
N THR A 381 -6.16 -7.55 2.37
CA THR A 381 -5.98 -6.73 1.18
C THR A 381 -4.64 -7.11 0.55
N GLU A 382 -4.64 -7.30 -0.76
CA GLU A 382 -3.42 -7.49 -1.51
C GLU A 382 -2.93 -6.13 -1.99
N VAL A 383 -1.70 -5.77 -1.64
CA VAL A 383 -1.07 -4.51 -2.03
C VAL A 383 0.01 -4.82 -3.04
N SER A 384 -0.10 -4.29 -4.25
CA SER A 384 0.84 -4.51 -5.34
C SER A 384 1.50 -3.21 -5.76
N MET A 385 2.82 -3.27 -5.97
CA MET A 385 3.63 -2.16 -6.44
C MET A 385 4.76 -2.63 -7.35
N ALA A 386 5.04 -1.84 -8.38
CA ALA A 386 6.23 -2.02 -9.22
C ALA A 386 7.36 -1.20 -8.60
N VAL A 387 8.53 -1.81 -8.41
CA VAL A 387 9.67 -1.19 -7.72
C VAL A 387 10.95 -1.39 -8.52
N ARG A 388 11.90 -0.48 -8.36
CA ARG A 388 13.24 -0.57 -8.94
C ARG A 388 14.33 -0.16 -7.96
N THR A 389 15.53 -0.71 -8.11
CA THR A 389 16.70 -0.29 -7.34
C THR A 389 17.11 1.13 -7.68
N VAL A 390 17.48 1.89 -6.65
CA VAL A 390 18.02 3.25 -6.78
C VAL A 390 19.50 3.22 -6.44
N VAL A 391 20.33 3.76 -7.32
CA VAL A 391 21.77 3.93 -7.08
C VAL A 391 22.07 5.31 -6.54
#